data_AF-A0A6A4IJS9-F1
#
_entry.id   AF-A0A6A4IJS9-F1
#
_cell.length_a   1.000
_cell.length_b   1.000
_cell.length_c   1.000
_cell.angle_alpha   90.00
_cell.angle_beta   90.00
_cell.angle_gamma   90.00
#
_symmetry.space_group_name_H-M   'P 1'
#
loop_
_entity.id
_entity.type
_entity.pdbx_description
1 polymer ?
#
loop_
_entity_poly.entity_id
_entity_poly.type
_entity_poly.pdbx_seq_one_letter_code
_entity_poly.pdbx_strand_id
1 'polypeptide(L)'
;MSADFGWLTSRDGTTNARRIIKPGKNRDGYFTSDDIISRANDAMDLLLKEYPEYKHVLIYDNATTHLKRPDGSLSARHMPKSTRPWLIEANAKDAARKPIYESNGSLKKTKIQIGPTQLLDGTVQQLYFPDNHPQAGQFKRDPDFENVESILEETCKARGVEVLFLPKFHFYRYNPESSREDVLMKNALDALAAVPLISMCRYANHSRRFTYAYSNGFNGRQAAWAAKKYHGHRVLPESIMEELDKAQIK
;
A
#
# COMPACT_ATOMS: atom_id res chain seq x y z
N MET A 1 -1.45 9.89 -9.89
CA MET A 1 -2.21 11.09 -10.26
C MET A 1 -1.85 12.16 -9.25
N SER A 2 -1.50 13.36 -9.69
CA SER A 2 -1.23 14.53 -8.87
C SER A 2 -2.44 15.47 -8.87
N ALA A 3 -2.60 16.21 -7.78
CA ALA A 3 -3.63 17.24 -7.66
C ALA A 3 -3.42 18.38 -8.67
N ASP A 4 -2.16 18.72 -8.98
CA ASP A 4 -1.84 19.89 -9.79
C ASP A 4 -1.48 19.52 -11.24
N PHE A 5 -0.94 18.31 -11.46
CA PHE A 5 -0.40 17.88 -12.75
C PHE A 5 -1.18 16.74 -13.42
N GLY A 6 -2.23 16.22 -12.77
CA GLY A 6 -3.05 15.15 -13.34
C GLY A 6 -2.35 13.80 -13.38
N TRP A 7 -2.40 13.08 -14.50
CA TRP A 7 -1.67 11.81 -14.61
C TRP A 7 -0.16 12.03 -14.53
N LEU A 8 0.56 11.15 -13.84
CA LEU A 8 2.00 11.27 -13.70
C LEU A 8 2.68 10.96 -15.05
N THR A 9 3.17 11.99 -15.70
CA THR A 9 3.93 11.96 -16.96
C THR A 9 5.14 12.90 -16.86
N SER A 10 6.15 12.73 -17.70
CA SER A 10 7.24 13.70 -17.87
C SER A 10 6.71 15.04 -18.38
N ARG A 11 7.50 16.12 -18.25
CA ARG A 11 7.10 17.47 -18.69
C ARG A 11 6.85 17.54 -20.20
N ASP A 12 7.55 16.73 -20.99
CA ASP A 12 7.36 16.58 -22.44
C ASP A 12 6.20 15.63 -22.81
N GLY A 13 5.58 14.96 -21.83
CA GLY A 13 4.48 14.02 -22.01
C GLY A 13 4.87 12.65 -22.58
N THR A 14 6.16 12.38 -22.83
CA THR A 14 6.61 11.16 -23.53
C THR A 14 6.71 9.95 -22.61
N THR A 15 7.04 10.17 -21.34
CA THR A 15 7.35 9.13 -20.36
C THR A 15 6.30 9.09 -19.27
N ASN A 16 5.88 7.89 -18.85
CA ASN A 16 4.97 7.71 -17.72
C ASN A 16 5.22 6.38 -17.02
N ALA A 17 4.76 6.25 -15.77
CA ALA A 17 4.88 5.03 -14.97
C ALA A 17 3.64 4.10 -15.11
N ARG A 18 2.84 4.26 -16.17
CA ARG A 18 1.65 3.43 -16.40
C ARG A 18 2.07 2.07 -16.94
N ARG A 19 1.56 1.00 -16.33
CA ARG A 19 1.64 -0.37 -16.84
C ARG A 19 0.23 -0.88 -17.09
N ILE A 20 0.06 -1.53 -18.24
CA ILE A 20 -1.13 -2.28 -18.61
C ILE A 20 -0.76 -3.75 -18.48
N ILE A 21 -1.66 -4.53 -17.87
CA ILE A 21 -1.46 -5.96 -17.68
C ILE A 21 -2.69 -6.70 -18.20
N LYS A 22 -2.47 -7.88 -18.75
CA LYS A 22 -3.51 -8.85 -19.13
C LYS A 22 -3.47 -10.00 -18.13
N PRO A 23 -4.28 -9.96 -17.07
CA PRO A 23 -4.15 -10.93 -16.00
C PRO A 23 -4.53 -12.34 -16.46
N GLY A 24 -3.72 -13.35 -16.10
CA GLY A 24 -4.05 -14.74 -16.35
C GLY A 24 -2.83 -15.67 -16.39
N LYS A 25 -3.06 -16.96 -16.10
CA LYS A 25 -2.02 -18.00 -16.05
C LYS A 25 -1.24 -18.16 -17.35
N ASN A 26 -1.92 -18.02 -18.49
CA ASN A 26 -1.31 -18.11 -19.84
C ASN A 26 -1.16 -16.71 -20.49
N ARG A 27 -0.99 -15.67 -19.67
CA ARG A 27 -0.89 -14.27 -20.09
C ARG A 27 0.28 -13.59 -19.35
N ASP A 28 0.08 -12.36 -18.89
CA ASP A 28 1.12 -11.58 -18.20
C ASP A 28 1.29 -11.99 -16.71
N GLY A 29 0.56 -13.01 -16.26
CA GLY A 29 0.52 -13.41 -14.85
C GLY A 29 -0.45 -12.54 -14.04
N TYR A 30 -0.27 -12.51 -12.73
CA TYR A 30 -1.06 -11.66 -11.81
C TYR A 30 -0.18 -10.53 -11.29
N PHE A 31 -0.80 -9.38 -10.99
CA PHE A 31 -0.11 -8.23 -10.43
C PHE A 31 0.39 -8.54 -9.01
N THR A 32 1.70 -8.43 -8.80
CA THR A 32 2.36 -8.80 -7.55
C THR A 32 2.83 -7.57 -6.76
N SER A 33 3.27 -7.78 -5.52
CA SER A 33 3.97 -6.75 -4.74
C SER A 33 5.22 -6.22 -5.44
N ASP A 34 5.90 -7.08 -6.18
CA ASP A 34 7.18 -6.75 -6.81
C ASP A 34 6.92 -5.82 -8.01
N ASP A 35 5.80 -6.01 -8.72
CA ASP A 35 5.32 -5.08 -9.74
C ASP A 35 4.94 -3.72 -9.15
N ILE A 36 4.35 -3.68 -7.95
CA ILE A 36 4.05 -2.44 -7.23
C ILE A 36 5.34 -1.69 -6.91
N ILE A 37 6.33 -2.39 -6.36
CA ILE A 37 7.63 -1.82 -5.99
C ILE A 37 8.37 -1.32 -7.24
N SER A 38 8.39 -2.10 -8.32
CA SER A 38 8.98 -1.68 -9.59
C SER A 38 8.32 -0.40 -10.11
N ARG A 39 6.99 -0.33 -10.08
CA ARG A 39 6.25 0.86 -10.52
C ARG A 39 6.46 2.06 -9.60
N ALA A 40 6.59 1.85 -8.29
CA ALA A 40 6.93 2.91 -7.35
C ALA A 40 8.30 3.50 -7.69
N ASN A 41 9.28 2.65 -8.02
CA ASN A 41 10.60 3.10 -8.46
C ASN A 41 10.55 3.92 -9.75
N ASP A 42 9.86 3.43 -10.79
CA ASP A 42 9.69 4.18 -12.04
C ASP A 42 9.03 5.55 -11.79
N ALA A 43 8.04 5.60 -10.90
CA ALA A 43 7.35 6.83 -10.54
C ALA A 43 8.28 7.80 -9.77
N MET A 44 9.08 7.30 -8.82
CA MET A 44 10.03 8.09 -8.07
C MET A 44 11.19 8.60 -8.95
N ASP A 45 11.67 7.80 -9.89
CA ASP A 45 12.69 8.22 -10.87
C ASP A 45 12.19 9.42 -11.68
N LEU A 46 10.94 9.34 -12.14
CA LEU A 46 10.29 10.42 -12.88
C LEU A 46 10.06 11.66 -12.01
N LEU A 47 9.55 11.49 -10.79
CA LEU A 47 9.25 12.59 -9.87
C LEU A 47 10.50 13.36 -9.47
N LEU A 48 11.54 12.65 -9.01
CA LEU A 48 12.78 13.28 -8.54
C LEU A 48 13.55 13.96 -9.67
N LYS A 49 13.39 13.49 -10.91
CA LYS A 49 14.01 14.11 -12.09
C LYS A 49 13.24 15.33 -12.59
N GLU A 50 11.93 15.18 -12.76
CA GLU A 50 11.10 16.18 -13.45
C GLU A 50 10.49 17.22 -12.50
N TYR A 51 10.43 16.94 -11.20
CA TYR A 51 9.77 17.78 -10.20
C TYR A 51 10.58 17.90 -8.89
N PRO A 52 11.92 18.11 -8.94
CA PRO A 52 12.77 18.13 -7.75
C PRO A 52 12.41 19.22 -6.74
N GLU A 53 11.70 20.27 -7.18
CA GLU A 53 11.26 21.38 -6.34
C GLU A 53 10.11 21.03 -5.40
N TYR A 54 9.45 19.88 -5.58
CA TYR A 54 8.31 19.46 -4.76
C TYR A 54 8.69 18.38 -3.75
N LYS A 55 8.11 18.45 -2.56
CA LYS A 55 8.07 17.31 -1.65
C LYS A 55 7.08 16.28 -2.20
N HIS A 56 7.53 15.05 -2.41
CA HIS A 56 6.70 13.99 -2.95
C HIS A 56 6.11 13.10 -1.86
N VAL A 57 4.83 12.79 -2.01
CA VAL A 57 4.11 11.80 -1.20
C VAL A 57 3.35 10.90 -2.16
N LEU A 58 3.57 9.58 -2.09
CA LEU A 58 2.82 8.60 -2.85
C LEU A 58 1.63 8.09 -2.04
N ILE A 59 0.47 8.03 -2.68
CA ILE A 59 -0.76 7.58 -2.05
C ILE A 59 -1.19 6.26 -2.68
N TYR A 60 -1.28 5.22 -1.86
CA TYR A 60 -1.77 3.91 -2.24
C TYR A 60 -3.06 3.59 -1.46
N ASP A 61 -3.83 2.62 -1.94
CA ASP A 61 -4.89 2.06 -1.12
C ASP A 61 -4.36 0.98 -0.17
N ASN A 62 -5.16 0.57 0.81
CA ASN A 62 -4.81 -0.45 1.79
C ASN A 62 -4.94 -1.89 1.26
N ALA A 63 -4.80 -2.11 -0.05
CA ALA A 63 -4.76 -3.46 -0.61
C ALA A 63 -3.60 -4.28 0.00
N THR A 64 -3.85 -5.56 0.23
CA THR A 64 -2.90 -6.47 0.88
C THR A 64 -1.56 -6.57 0.14
N THR A 65 -1.56 -6.35 -1.18
CA THR A 65 -0.36 -6.32 -2.01
C THR A 65 0.52 -5.09 -1.76
N HIS A 66 -0.08 -3.93 -1.43
CA HIS A 66 0.66 -2.72 -1.08
C HIS A 66 1.23 -2.79 0.34
N LEU A 67 0.48 -3.42 1.26
CA LEU A 67 0.86 -3.61 2.67
C LEU A 67 1.75 -4.84 2.90
N LYS A 68 2.34 -5.41 1.83
CA LYS A 68 3.18 -6.59 1.96
C LYS A 68 4.46 -6.23 2.73
N ARG A 69 4.69 -6.94 3.83
CA ARG A 69 5.91 -6.86 4.64
C ARG A 69 6.99 -7.79 4.08
N PRO A 70 8.29 -7.56 4.40
CA PRO A 70 9.36 -8.48 4.06
C PRO A 70 9.04 -9.93 4.45
N ASP A 71 9.48 -10.90 3.63
CA ASP A 71 9.33 -12.32 3.98
C ASP A 71 10.07 -12.57 5.31
N GLY A 72 9.43 -13.25 6.27
CA GLY A 72 9.99 -13.40 7.62
C GLY A 72 9.53 -12.34 8.61
N SER A 73 8.65 -11.42 8.21
CA SER A 73 8.06 -10.43 9.12
C SER A 73 7.03 -11.04 10.07
N LEU A 74 7.00 -10.53 11.30
CA LEU A 74 6.08 -11.00 12.32
C LEU A 74 4.63 -10.57 12.03
N SER A 75 3.68 -11.46 12.32
CA SER A 75 2.24 -11.20 12.23
C SER A 75 1.54 -11.66 13.51
N ALA A 76 1.07 -10.70 14.31
CA ALA A 76 0.37 -10.98 15.57
C ALA A 76 -0.82 -11.95 15.42
N ARG A 77 -1.51 -11.89 14.27
CA ARG A 77 -2.65 -12.77 13.97
C ARG A 77 -2.29 -14.27 13.96
N HIS A 78 -1.06 -14.61 13.60
CA HIS A 78 -0.60 -15.99 13.46
C HIS A 78 0.36 -16.42 14.56
N MET A 79 0.67 -15.53 15.51
CA MET A 79 1.60 -15.82 16.59
C MET A 79 1.07 -16.91 17.53
N PRO A 80 1.91 -17.88 17.90
CA PRO A 80 1.57 -18.86 18.92
C PRO A 80 1.51 -18.20 20.30
N LYS A 81 0.55 -18.61 21.12
CA LYS A 81 0.41 -18.12 22.50
C LYS A 81 1.44 -18.72 23.47
N SER A 82 2.11 -19.81 23.07
CA SER A 82 3.10 -20.51 23.88
C SER A 82 4.44 -20.62 23.16
N THR A 83 5.52 -20.72 23.94
CA THR A 83 6.86 -21.05 23.44
C THR A 83 6.85 -22.45 22.86
N ARG A 84 7.10 -22.55 21.56
CA ARG A 84 7.16 -23.81 20.82
C ARG A 84 7.94 -23.62 19.51
N PRO A 85 8.40 -24.69 18.86
CA PRO A 85 8.90 -24.60 17.50
C PRO A 85 7.83 -23.98 16.59
N TRP A 86 8.17 -22.88 15.92
CA TRP A 86 7.26 -22.19 15.02
C TRP A 86 8.02 -21.54 13.88
N LEU A 87 7.59 -21.83 12.66
CA LEU A 87 8.11 -21.27 11.42
C LEU A 87 6.93 -20.74 10.61
N ILE A 88 7.17 -19.73 9.78
CA ILE A 88 6.16 -19.20 8.88
C ILE A 88 6.35 -19.74 7.47
N GLU A 89 5.25 -19.87 6.74
CA GLU A 89 5.30 -20.22 5.33
C GLU A 89 5.57 -18.98 4.48
N ALA A 90 6.60 -19.05 3.65
CA ALA A 90 6.89 -18.05 2.63
C ALA A 90 6.92 -18.72 1.25
N ASN A 91 6.67 -17.94 0.20
CA ASN A 91 6.81 -18.45 -1.17
C ASN A 91 8.28 -18.72 -1.46
N ALA A 92 8.60 -19.92 -1.93
CA ALA A 92 9.93 -20.28 -2.35
C ALA A 92 10.31 -19.45 -3.58
N LYS A 93 11.53 -18.92 -3.56
CA LYS A 93 12.11 -18.14 -4.65
C LYS A 93 13.37 -18.82 -5.16
N ASP A 94 13.63 -18.68 -6.45
CA ASP A 94 14.88 -19.14 -7.06
C ASP A 94 16.05 -18.15 -6.78
N ALA A 95 17.24 -18.46 -7.30
CA ALA A 95 18.42 -17.60 -7.16
C ALA A 95 18.22 -16.19 -7.78
N ALA A 96 17.27 -16.03 -8.69
CA ALA A 96 16.91 -14.76 -9.33
C ALA A 96 15.71 -14.06 -8.63
N ARG A 97 15.33 -14.51 -7.42
CA ARG A 97 14.18 -14.02 -6.64
C ARG A 97 12.81 -14.23 -7.30
N LYS A 98 12.70 -15.05 -8.35
CA LYS A 98 11.41 -15.36 -8.97
C LYS A 98 10.67 -16.46 -8.20
N PRO A 99 9.32 -16.41 -8.13
CA PRO A 99 8.55 -17.43 -7.43
C PRO A 99 8.70 -18.79 -8.11
N ILE A 100 8.91 -19.84 -7.31
CA ILE A 100 8.95 -21.22 -7.78
C ILE A 100 7.54 -21.82 -7.72
N TYR A 101 7.12 -22.46 -8.81
CA TYR A 101 5.84 -23.15 -8.90
C TYR A 101 6.00 -24.67 -8.79
N GLU A 102 5.01 -25.32 -8.20
CA GLU A 102 4.88 -26.78 -8.23
C GLU A 102 4.28 -27.25 -9.57
N SER A 103 4.34 -28.56 -9.83
CA SER A 103 3.78 -29.17 -11.06
C SER A 103 2.28 -28.92 -11.26
N ASN A 104 1.54 -28.70 -10.17
CA ASN A 104 0.12 -28.33 -10.18
C ASN A 104 -0.13 -26.83 -10.50
N GLY A 105 0.92 -26.01 -10.60
CA GLY A 105 0.85 -24.57 -10.85
C GLY A 105 0.58 -23.71 -9.61
N SER A 106 0.59 -24.28 -8.41
CA SER A 106 0.58 -23.53 -7.15
C SER A 106 1.99 -23.03 -6.79
N LEU A 107 2.07 -21.99 -5.97
CA LEU A 107 3.35 -21.48 -5.47
C LEU A 107 3.94 -22.46 -4.48
N LYS A 108 5.18 -22.90 -4.72
CA LYS A 108 5.92 -23.74 -3.78
C LYS A 108 6.17 -22.93 -2.52
N LYS A 109 5.83 -23.48 -1.35
CA LYS A 109 6.06 -22.84 -0.06
C LYS A 109 7.30 -23.43 0.62
N THR A 110 7.99 -22.60 1.38
CA THR A 110 9.09 -23.00 2.26
C THR A 110 8.83 -22.47 3.68
N LYS A 111 9.37 -23.17 4.68
CA LYS A 111 9.28 -22.74 6.08
C LYS A 111 10.51 -21.94 6.44
N ILE A 112 10.31 -20.72 6.92
CA ILE A 112 11.39 -19.82 7.34
C ILE A 112 11.22 -19.40 8.80
N GLN A 113 12.35 -19.13 9.45
CA GLN A 113 12.34 -18.43 10.73
C GLN A 113 11.97 -16.97 10.52
N ILE A 114 11.29 -16.40 11.49
CA ILE A 114 11.00 -14.96 11.55
C ILE A 114 12.30 -14.24 11.87
N GLY A 115 12.55 -13.12 11.18
CA GLY A 115 13.73 -12.29 11.42
C GLY A 115 13.72 -11.68 12.83
N PRO A 116 14.86 -11.14 13.28
CA PRO A 116 14.89 -10.37 14.53
C PRO A 116 13.95 -9.15 14.43
N THR A 117 13.39 -8.75 15.56
CA THR A 117 12.53 -7.58 15.68
C THR A 117 13.24 -6.45 16.41
N GLN A 118 12.72 -5.23 16.32
CA GLN A 118 13.20 -4.08 17.06
C GLN A 118 12.12 -3.65 18.05
N LEU A 119 12.51 -3.45 19.30
CA LEU A 119 11.64 -2.90 20.35
C LEU A 119 11.52 -1.38 20.20
N LEU A 120 10.54 -0.78 20.89
CA LEU A 120 10.30 0.67 20.90
C LEU A 120 11.51 1.50 21.35
N ASP A 121 12.42 0.91 22.14
CA ASP A 121 13.66 1.54 22.59
C ASP A 121 14.82 1.41 21.58
N GLY A 122 14.56 0.80 20.42
CA GLY A 122 15.55 0.55 19.37
C GLY A 122 16.35 -0.74 19.55
N THR A 123 16.15 -1.51 20.62
CA THR A 123 16.88 -2.75 20.88
C THR A 123 16.47 -3.84 19.91
N VAL A 124 17.46 -4.48 19.26
CA VAL A 124 17.21 -5.64 18.40
C VAL A 124 17.05 -6.89 19.26
N GLN A 125 15.93 -7.59 19.08
CA GLN A 125 15.61 -8.80 19.80
C GLN A 125 15.48 -10.01 18.86
N GLN A 126 16.20 -11.06 19.21
CA GLN A 126 16.04 -12.37 18.59
C GLN A 126 14.74 -13.03 19.06
N LEU A 127 14.00 -13.59 18.10
CA LEU A 127 12.71 -14.24 18.36
C LEU A 127 12.83 -15.75 18.60
N TYR A 128 14.03 -16.30 18.47
CA TYR A 128 14.32 -17.71 18.68
C TYR A 128 15.44 -17.86 19.70
N PHE A 129 15.36 -18.92 20.50
CA PHE A 129 16.47 -19.27 21.37
C PHE A 129 17.68 -19.73 20.54
N PRO A 130 18.89 -19.25 20.87
CA PRO A 130 20.11 -19.65 20.18
C PRO A 130 20.43 -21.13 20.38
N ASP A 131 21.27 -21.68 19.52
CA ASP A 131 21.61 -23.11 19.50
C ASP A 131 22.25 -23.62 20.81
N ASN A 132 22.86 -22.72 21.59
CA ASN A 132 23.46 -23.02 22.89
C ASN A 132 22.47 -22.98 24.07
N HIS A 133 21.17 -22.84 23.82
CA HIS A 133 20.13 -22.78 24.84
C HIS A 133 19.36 -24.11 24.94
N PRO A 134 18.90 -24.55 26.14
CA PRO A 134 18.08 -25.77 26.29
C PRO A 134 16.79 -25.81 25.45
N GLN A 135 16.30 -24.64 25.03
CA GLN A 135 15.12 -24.47 24.18
C GLN A 135 15.48 -24.00 22.76
N ALA A 136 16.69 -24.29 22.27
CA ALA A 136 17.17 -23.91 20.94
C ALA A 136 16.10 -24.10 19.85
N GLY A 137 15.95 -23.09 18.98
CA GLY A 137 14.98 -23.11 17.88
C GLY A 137 13.51 -22.95 18.28
N GLN A 138 13.17 -22.86 19.58
CA GLN A 138 11.83 -22.49 20.01
C GLN A 138 11.60 -20.98 19.87
N PHE A 139 10.39 -20.60 19.50
CA PHE A 139 10.00 -19.20 19.38
C PHE A 139 9.73 -18.58 20.76
N LYS A 140 10.39 -17.46 21.05
CA LYS A 140 10.21 -16.64 22.26
C LYS A 140 9.12 -15.60 22.01
N ARG A 141 8.06 -15.61 22.83
CA ARG A 141 6.99 -14.60 22.77
C ARG A 141 7.46 -13.27 23.36
N ASP A 142 7.04 -12.18 22.74
CA ASP A 142 7.15 -10.83 23.30
C ASP A 142 5.76 -10.15 23.32
N PRO A 143 5.42 -9.32 24.34
CA PRO A 143 4.19 -8.56 24.37
C PRO A 143 4.15 -7.35 23.43
N ASP A 144 5.28 -6.71 23.11
CA ASP A 144 5.28 -5.37 22.51
C ASP A 144 6.05 -5.34 21.19
N PHE A 145 5.34 -5.20 20.08
CA PHE A 145 5.93 -5.08 18.74
C PHE A 145 5.52 -3.77 18.09
N GLU A 146 6.51 -3.11 17.49
CA GLU A 146 6.25 -1.99 16.61
C GLU A 146 5.62 -2.46 15.29
N ASN A 147 4.88 -1.56 14.65
CA ASN A 147 4.23 -1.85 13.38
C ASN A 147 5.29 -1.99 12.27
N VAL A 148 5.57 -3.22 11.84
CA VAL A 148 6.55 -3.46 10.76
C VAL A 148 6.07 -2.82 9.46
N GLU A 149 6.94 -1.99 8.88
CA GLU A 149 6.70 -1.29 7.62
C GLU A 149 6.56 -2.29 6.45
N SER A 150 5.78 -1.89 5.47
CA SER A 150 5.71 -2.62 4.19
C SER A 150 6.99 -2.42 3.38
N ILE A 151 7.28 -3.37 2.47
CA ILE A 151 8.41 -3.26 1.55
C ILE A 151 8.29 -1.98 0.70
N LEU A 152 7.05 -1.58 0.38
CA LEU A 152 6.78 -0.36 -0.37
C LEU A 152 7.17 0.89 0.43
N GLU A 153 6.81 0.96 1.72
CA GLU A 153 7.21 2.06 2.61
C GLU A 153 8.73 2.15 2.73
N GLU A 154 9.41 1.03 3.03
CA GLU A 154 10.87 0.98 3.13
C GLU A 154 11.53 1.46 1.84
N THR A 155 11.04 1.00 0.68
CA THR A 155 11.59 1.37 -0.64
C THR A 155 11.44 2.86 -0.90
N CYS A 156 10.27 3.45 -0.60
CA CYS A 156 10.03 4.86 -0.83
C CYS A 156 10.80 5.76 0.15
N LYS A 157 10.84 5.38 1.44
CA LYS A 157 11.58 6.12 2.47
C LYS A 157 13.07 6.16 2.20
N ALA A 158 13.66 5.07 1.71
CA ALA A 158 15.06 5.02 1.29
C ALA A 158 15.39 6.05 0.19
N ARG A 159 14.38 6.55 -0.52
CA ARG A 159 14.48 7.55 -1.58
C ARG A 159 13.94 8.93 -1.18
N GLY A 160 13.66 9.14 0.11
CA GLY A 160 13.12 10.41 0.64
C GLY A 160 11.66 10.68 0.28
N VAL A 161 10.90 9.65 -0.13
CA VAL A 161 9.50 9.77 -0.53
C VAL A 161 8.60 9.12 0.52
N GLU A 162 7.62 9.86 1.02
CA GLU A 162 6.65 9.34 2.00
C GLU A 162 5.54 8.56 1.30
N VAL A 163 4.99 7.55 2.00
CA VAL A 163 3.85 6.74 1.53
C VAL A 163 2.68 6.91 2.49
N LEU A 164 1.49 7.12 1.93
CA LEU A 164 0.23 7.13 2.68
C LEU A 164 -0.72 6.08 2.13
N PHE A 165 -1.31 5.29 3.03
CA PHE A 165 -2.35 4.32 2.69
C PHE A 165 -3.73 4.86 3.01
N LEU A 166 -4.62 4.84 2.01
CA LEU A 166 -6.04 5.17 2.17
C LEU A 166 -6.91 3.91 2.14
N PRO A 167 -8.14 3.95 2.65
CA PRO A 167 -9.10 2.89 2.42
C PRO A 167 -9.28 2.60 0.93
N LYS A 168 -9.49 1.32 0.59
CA LYS A 168 -9.71 0.83 -0.77
C LYS A 168 -10.66 1.72 -1.57
N PHE A 169 -10.21 2.15 -2.75
CA PHE A 169 -11.01 2.94 -3.69
C PHE A 169 -11.06 2.26 -5.07
N HIS A 170 -12.23 2.33 -5.72
CA HIS A 170 -12.45 1.76 -7.05
C HIS A 170 -12.61 2.89 -8.07
N PHE A 171 -11.86 2.79 -9.17
CA PHE A 171 -11.95 3.74 -10.28
C PHE A 171 -12.65 3.02 -11.46
N TYR A 172 -13.92 3.38 -11.69
CA TYR A 172 -14.70 3.26 -12.94
C TYR A 172 -15.25 1.88 -13.35
N ARG A 173 -16.57 1.81 -13.54
CA ARG A 173 -17.30 0.82 -14.36
C ARG A 173 -18.46 1.50 -15.08
N TYR A 174 -18.16 2.30 -16.11
CA TYR A 174 -19.18 3.02 -16.91
C TYR A 174 -19.16 2.68 -18.40
N ASN A 175 -18.25 1.81 -18.85
CA ASN A 175 -18.20 1.36 -20.24
C ASN A 175 -19.14 0.18 -20.46
N PRO A 176 -19.75 0.05 -21.66
CA PRO A 176 -20.57 -1.10 -21.99
C PRO A 176 -19.77 -2.39 -21.89
N GLU A 177 -20.44 -3.47 -21.50
CA GLU A 177 -19.81 -4.78 -21.40
C GLU A 177 -19.38 -5.27 -22.78
N SER A 178 -18.20 -5.88 -22.83
CA SER A 178 -17.67 -6.47 -24.06
C SER A 178 -16.92 -7.74 -23.71
N SER A 179 -17.07 -8.78 -24.53
CA SER A 179 -16.25 -10.00 -24.46
C SER A 179 -14.93 -9.84 -25.21
N ARG A 180 -14.76 -8.74 -25.96
CA ARG A 180 -13.57 -8.44 -26.75
C ARG A 180 -12.54 -7.67 -25.92
N GLU A 181 -11.41 -8.31 -25.67
CA GLU A 181 -10.35 -7.74 -24.84
C GLU A 181 -9.74 -6.46 -25.40
N ASP A 182 -9.58 -6.38 -26.72
CA ASP A 182 -9.07 -5.17 -27.40
C ASP A 182 -10.01 -3.98 -27.18
N VAL A 183 -11.33 -4.22 -27.20
CA VAL A 183 -12.35 -3.22 -26.88
C VAL A 183 -12.27 -2.82 -25.41
N LEU A 184 -12.14 -3.78 -24.49
CA LEU A 184 -12.01 -3.50 -23.05
C LEU A 184 -10.76 -2.66 -22.74
N MET A 185 -9.62 -2.99 -23.34
CA MET A 185 -8.37 -2.26 -23.16
C MET A 185 -8.47 -0.83 -23.69
N LYS A 186 -9.00 -0.66 -24.91
CA LYS A 186 -9.25 0.66 -25.49
C LYS A 186 -10.19 1.48 -24.61
N ASN A 187 -11.32 0.90 -24.22
CA ASN A 187 -12.30 1.55 -23.34
C ASN A 187 -11.68 1.98 -22.00
N ALA A 188 -10.79 1.19 -21.42
CA ALA A 188 -10.10 1.54 -20.18
C ALA A 188 -9.13 2.73 -20.39
N LEU A 189 -8.39 2.74 -21.50
CA LEU A 189 -7.49 3.85 -21.84
C LEU A 189 -8.26 5.13 -22.15
N ASP A 190 -9.31 5.04 -22.96
CA ASP A 190 -10.17 6.16 -23.32
C ASP A 190 -10.86 6.73 -22.07
N ALA A 191 -11.35 5.88 -21.17
CA ALA A 191 -11.93 6.33 -19.90
C ALA A 191 -10.92 7.06 -19.01
N LEU A 192 -9.68 6.57 -18.92
CA LEU A 192 -8.62 7.24 -18.16
C LEU A 192 -8.20 8.57 -18.80
N ALA A 193 -8.13 8.64 -20.13
CA ALA A 193 -7.80 9.86 -20.87
C ALA A 193 -8.92 10.90 -20.78
N ALA A 194 -10.18 10.47 -20.72
CA ALA A 194 -11.34 11.33 -20.61
C ALA A 194 -11.55 11.94 -19.22
N VAL A 195 -10.80 11.53 -18.20
CA VAL A 195 -10.90 12.12 -16.86
C VAL A 195 -10.41 13.57 -16.89
N PRO A 196 -11.27 14.57 -16.65
CA PRO A 196 -10.84 15.96 -16.65
C PRO A 196 -9.88 16.24 -15.49
N LEU A 197 -8.89 17.09 -15.70
CA LEU A 197 -7.96 17.52 -14.64
C LEU A 197 -8.71 18.02 -13.40
N ILE A 198 -9.77 18.81 -13.59
CA ILE A 198 -10.59 19.32 -12.48
C ILE A 198 -11.21 18.20 -11.63
N SER A 199 -11.54 17.05 -12.21
CA SER A 199 -12.06 15.89 -11.47
C SER A 199 -10.96 15.25 -10.61
N MET A 200 -9.74 15.19 -11.13
CA MET A 200 -8.55 14.73 -10.39
C MET A 200 -8.25 15.65 -9.21
N CYS A 201 -8.26 16.98 -9.44
CA CYS A 201 -8.06 17.98 -8.40
C CYS A 201 -9.14 17.85 -7.30
N ARG A 202 -10.41 17.73 -7.69
CA ARG A 202 -11.54 17.56 -6.76
C ARG A 202 -11.39 16.29 -5.94
N TYR A 203 -11.02 15.18 -6.57
CA TYR A 203 -10.77 13.92 -5.88
C TYR A 203 -9.61 14.04 -4.89
N ALA A 204 -8.46 14.60 -5.30
CA ALA A 204 -7.31 14.77 -4.43
C ALA A 204 -7.64 15.66 -3.21
N ASN A 205 -8.36 16.76 -3.43
CA ASN A 205 -8.83 17.64 -2.35
C ASN A 205 -9.83 16.94 -1.42
N HIS A 206 -10.74 16.15 -1.97
CA HIS A 206 -11.68 15.35 -1.19
C HIS A 206 -10.95 14.33 -0.31
N SER A 207 -10.04 13.55 -0.90
CA SER A 207 -9.20 12.58 -0.18
C SER A 207 -8.38 13.25 0.92
N ARG A 208 -7.78 14.41 0.66
CA ARG A 208 -7.01 15.17 1.67
C ARG A 208 -7.84 15.52 2.90
N ARG A 209 -9.13 15.89 2.72
CA ARG A 209 -10.03 16.19 3.84
C ARG A 209 -10.31 14.97 4.69
N PHE A 210 -10.51 13.82 4.06
CA PHE A 210 -10.67 12.56 4.78
C PHE A 210 -9.39 12.18 5.51
N THR A 211 -8.23 12.27 4.87
CA THR A 211 -6.93 12.03 5.53
C THR A 211 -6.75 12.91 6.75
N TYR A 212 -7.05 14.20 6.64
CA TYR A 212 -6.98 15.14 7.75
C TYR A 212 -7.98 14.81 8.87
N ALA A 213 -9.21 14.41 8.55
CA ALA A 213 -10.17 13.98 9.56
C ALA A 213 -9.68 12.73 10.31
N TYR A 214 -9.17 11.73 9.58
CA TYR A 214 -8.63 10.51 10.18
C TYR A 214 -7.41 10.77 11.06
N SER A 215 -6.51 11.69 10.66
CA SER A 215 -5.35 12.05 11.49
C SER A 215 -5.74 12.76 12.80
N ASN A 216 -6.95 13.31 12.86
CA ASN A 216 -7.52 13.90 14.08
C ASN A 216 -8.43 12.91 14.84
N GLY A 217 -8.38 11.62 14.53
CA GLY A 217 -9.08 10.56 15.26
C GLY A 217 -10.54 10.35 14.84
N PHE A 218 -11.00 10.93 13.74
CA PHE A 218 -12.39 10.82 13.33
C PHE A 218 -12.65 9.43 12.73
N ASN A 219 -13.84 8.89 12.97
CA ASN A 219 -14.29 7.70 12.23
C ASN A 219 -14.85 8.08 10.84
N GLY A 220 -15.17 7.07 10.02
CA GLY A 220 -15.63 7.30 8.65
C GLY A 220 -16.92 8.11 8.53
N ARG A 221 -17.84 7.98 9.49
CA ARG A 221 -19.11 8.72 9.50
C ARG A 221 -18.89 10.19 9.87
N GLN A 222 -18.06 10.44 10.89
CA GLN A 222 -17.65 11.77 11.30
C GLN A 222 -16.89 12.50 10.19
N ALA A 223 -15.94 11.81 9.54
CA ALA A 223 -15.17 12.35 8.42
C ALA A 223 -16.09 12.72 7.23
N ALA A 224 -17.05 11.87 6.88
CA ALA A 224 -18.00 12.15 5.80
C ALA A 224 -18.91 13.35 6.11
N TRP A 225 -19.40 13.44 7.35
CA TRP A 225 -20.19 14.58 7.81
C TRP A 225 -19.38 15.88 7.76
N ALA A 226 -18.15 15.86 8.27
CA ALA A 226 -17.25 17.00 8.26
C ALA A 226 -16.91 17.45 6.83
N ALA A 227 -16.60 16.51 5.93
CA ALA A 227 -16.31 16.81 4.54
C ALA A 227 -17.50 17.44 3.80
N LYS A 228 -18.74 17.05 4.14
CA LYS A 228 -19.96 17.64 3.59
C LYS A 228 -20.21 19.05 4.14
N LYS A 229 -20.11 19.24 5.46
CA LYS A 229 -20.38 20.53 6.11
C LYS A 229 -19.32 21.58 5.75
N TYR A 230 -18.06 21.18 5.73
CA TYR A 230 -16.92 22.08 5.49
C TYR A 230 -16.33 21.92 4.09
N HIS A 231 -17.16 21.67 3.07
CA HIS A 231 -16.70 21.49 1.69
C HIS A 231 -15.99 22.74 1.11
N GLY A 232 -16.14 23.92 1.70
CA GLY A 232 -15.38 25.13 1.34
C GLY A 232 -14.05 25.30 2.09
N HIS A 233 -13.84 24.58 3.20
CA HIS A 233 -12.72 24.83 4.09
C HIS A 233 -11.53 23.91 3.78
N ARG A 234 -10.34 24.38 4.12
CA ARG A 234 -9.08 23.64 3.98
C ARG A 234 -8.64 22.93 5.27
N VAL A 235 -9.17 23.38 6.41
CA VAL A 235 -8.89 22.92 7.78
C VAL A 235 -10.23 22.86 8.51
N LEU A 236 -10.41 21.88 9.39
CA LEU A 236 -11.62 21.76 10.22
C LEU A 236 -11.49 22.73 11.42
N PRO A 237 -12.58 23.39 11.85
CA PRO A 237 -12.52 24.28 13.01
C PRO A 237 -12.23 23.50 14.30
N GLU A 238 -11.61 24.16 15.28
CA GLU A 238 -11.31 23.55 16.59
C GLU A 238 -12.58 23.09 17.32
N SER A 239 -13.72 23.77 17.09
CA SER A 239 -15.03 23.45 17.66
C SER A 239 -15.69 22.18 17.09
N ILE A 240 -15.07 21.52 16.12
CA ILE A 240 -15.75 20.47 15.34
C ILE A 240 -16.19 19.26 16.17
N MET A 241 -15.47 18.91 17.24
CA MET A 241 -15.86 17.82 18.13
C MET A 241 -17.19 18.13 18.83
N GLU A 242 -17.36 19.36 19.32
CA GLU A 242 -18.64 19.78 19.90
C GLU A 242 -19.77 19.78 18.88
N GLU A 243 -19.47 20.13 17.63
CA GLU A 243 -20.47 20.13 16.55
C GLU A 243 -20.87 18.72 16.13
N LEU A 244 -19.94 17.76 16.16
CA LEU A 244 -20.22 16.33 15.94
C LEU A 244 -21.12 15.78 17.06
N ASP A 245 -20.84 16.14 18.31
CA ASP A 245 -21.63 15.74 19.47
C ASP A 245 -23.05 16.33 19.41
N LYS A 246 -23.17 17.64 19.13
CA LYS A 246 -24.46 18.32 18.93
C LYS A 246 -25.26 17.70 17.77
N ALA A 247 -24.60 17.30 16.70
CA ALA A 247 -25.21 16.64 15.55
C ALA A 247 -25.45 15.13 15.76
N GLN A 248 -25.08 14.58 16.92
CA GLN A 248 -25.20 13.17 17.27
C GLN A 248 -24.55 12.22 16.26
N ILE A 249 -23.43 12.65 15.66
CA ILE A 249 -22.65 11.85 14.71
C ILE A 249 -21.68 10.96 15.50
N LYS A 250 -22.20 9.80 15.91
CA LYS A 250 -21.41 8.71 16.50
C LYS A 250 -20.59 7.98 15.46
#